data_AF-A0A9J7J277-F1
#
_entry.id   AF-A0A9J7J277-F1
#
_cell.length_a   1.000
_cell.length_b   1.000
_cell.length_c   1.000
_cell.angle_alpha   90.00
_cell.angle_beta   90.00
_cell.angle_gamma   90.00
#
_symmetry.space_group_name_H-M   'P 1'
#
loop_
_entity.id
_entity.type
_entity.pdbx_description
1 polymer ?
#
loop_
_entity_poly.entity_id
_entity_poly.type
_entity_poly.pdbx_seq_one_letter_code
_entity_poly.pdbx_strand_id
1 'polypeptide(L)'
;MQLSIAVLCFLTLWCSVNARCVMRGECDGLDGKIKPCNADTEALPIITDVEDEDVENVISTFERICPTFVIDDEGNRIPDDEIYTCCSSQQVFSMAESLTLAESILGRCPTCFRNFARQICEMNCATDQSRFVEVKTEEGADNQVYVNEINYRLHEDFMLGTHSSCSDVIVPQTGTYALTMMCGSAVNCTAEAWFSFTGDTQANPITPVQVNFIMTSDNETSMHKEDLPCNETYEGDIPCSCMD
;
A
#
# COMPACT_ATOMS: atom_id res chain seq x y z
N MET A 1 -59.53 -24.66 -15.74
CA MET A 1 -58.33 -25.07 -14.97
C MET A 1 -57.21 -24.12 -15.37
N GLN A 2 -57.18 -22.94 -14.76
CA GLN A 2 -56.20 -21.87 -15.03
C GLN A 2 -55.05 -22.04 -14.05
N LEU A 3 -53.86 -22.32 -14.55
CA LEU A 3 -52.65 -22.44 -13.75
C LEU A 3 -51.96 -21.07 -13.75
N SER A 4 -52.12 -20.30 -12.68
CA SER A 4 -51.39 -19.05 -12.47
C SER A 4 -49.96 -19.38 -12.06
N ILE A 5 -49.00 -19.10 -12.94
CA ILE A 5 -47.56 -19.13 -12.62
C ILE A 5 -47.24 -17.79 -11.97
N ALA A 6 -47.08 -17.80 -10.65
CA ALA A 6 -46.55 -16.67 -9.90
C ALA A 6 -45.02 -16.65 -10.12
N VAL A 7 -44.55 -15.70 -10.93
CA VAL A 7 -43.12 -15.40 -11.07
C VAL A 7 -42.71 -14.63 -9.81
N LEU A 8 -42.14 -15.34 -8.84
CA LEU A 8 -41.43 -14.74 -7.71
C LEU A 8 -40.12 -14.15 -8.25
N CYS A 9 -40.13 -12.85 -8.54
CA CYS A 9 -38.90 -12.05 -8.63
C CYS A 9 -38.23 -12.05 -7.26
N PHE A 10 -37.28 -12.96 -7.04
CA PHE A 10 -36.27 -12.80 -6.01
C PHE A 10 -35.42 -11.58 -6.39
N LEU A 11 -35.79 -10.41 -5.86
CA LEU A 11 -34.87 -9.29 -5.72
C LEU A 11 -33.80 -9.75 -4.72
N THR A 12 -32.75 -10.40 -5.22
CA THR A 12 -31.50 -10.50 -4.50
C THR A 12 -30.97 -9.08 -4.42
N LEU A 13 -31.29 -8.39 -3.32
CA LEU A 13 -30.49 -7.28 -2.83
C LEU A 13 -29.11 -7.87 -2.50
N TRP A 14 -28.26 -7.99 -3.52
CA TRP A 14 -26.84 -8.02 -3.30
C TRP A 14 -26.47 -6.61 -2.82
N CYS A 15 -26.57 -6.39 -1.52
CA CYS A 15 -25.64 -5.47 -0.88
C CYS A 15 -24.26 -6.12 -0.99
N SER A 16 -23.65 -6.08 -2.17
CA SER A 16 -22.21 -6.09 -2.20
C SER A 16 -21.82 -4.81 -1.50
N VAL A 17 -21.37 -4.91 -0.25
CA VAL A 17 -20.52 -3.88 0.33
C VAL A 17 -19.24 -3.94 -0.51
N ASN A 18 -19.30 -3.34 -1.71
CA ASN A 18 -18.11 -3.14 -2.52
C ASN A 18 -17.27 -2.18 -1.70
N ALA A 19 -16.16 -2.68 -1.15
CA ALA A 19 -15.18 -1.81 -0.55
C ALA A 19 -14.75 -0.78 -1.61
N ARG A 20 -14.63 0.48 -1.18
CA ARG A 20 -14.41 1.67 -2.02
C ARG A 20 -13.04 2.26 -1.73
N CYS A 21 -12.59 3.14 -2.60
CA CYS A 21 -11.46 4.02 -2.32
C CYS A 21 -11.90 5.10 -1.31
N VAL A 22 -11.13 5.26 -0.24
CA VAL A 22 -11.27 6.37 0.74
C VAL A 22 -10.32 7.52 0.42
N MET A 23 -9.32 7.29 -0.42
CA MET A 23 -8.41 8.30 -0.95
C MET A 23 -7.93 7.95 -2.35
N ARG A 24 -7.80 8.95 -3.21
CA ARG A 24 -7.29 8.83 -4.58
C ARG A 24 -6.82 10.20 -5.10
N GLY A 25 -5.65 10.24 -5.72
CA GLY A 25 -5.05 11.46 -6.25
C GLY A 25 -4.25 12.24 -5.21
N GLU A 26 -3.68 13.36 -5.66
CA GLU A 26 -2.80 14.22 -4.88
C GLU A 26 -3.41 15.61 -4.71
N CYS A 27 -3.37 16.10 -3.48
CA CYS A 27 -3.93 17.37 -3.02
C CYS A 27 -2.85 18.16 -2.26
N ASP A 28 -2.98 19.47 -2.23
CA ASP A 28 -2.07 20.34 -1.49
C ASP A 28 -2.49 20.42 -0.02
N GLY A 29 -1.62 19.94 0.88
CA GLY A 29 -1.78 20.12 2.31
C GLY A 29 -1.46 21.55 2.76
N LEU A 30 -2.08 22.00 3.85
CA LEU A 30 -1.77 23.33 4.43
C LEU A 30 -0.34 23.45 4.96
N ASP A 31 0.33 22.33 5.20
CA ASP A 31 1.74 22.25 5.58
C ASP A 31 2.70 22.36 4.37
N GLY A 32 2.17 22.55 3.15
CA GLY A 32 2.93 22.62 1.91
C GLY A 32 3.45 21.27 1.41
N LYS A 33 3.03 20.16 2.04
CA LYS A 33 3.30 18.80 1.56
C LYS A 33 2.18 18.34 0.65
N ILE A 34 2.52 17.51 -0.33
CA ILE A 34 1.52 16.77 -1.10
C ILE A 34 0.88 15.71 -0.20
N LYS A 35 -0.45 15.66 -0.20
CA LYS A 35 -1.30 14.76 0.60
C LYS A 35 -2.22 13.96 -0.32
N PRO A 36 -2.71 12.78 0.10
CA PRO A 36 -3.77 12.11 -0.63
C PRO A 36 -5.05 12.97 -0.63
N CYS A 37 -5.76 13.02 -1.75
CA CYS A 37 -7.10 13.60 -1.77
C CYS A 37 -8.12 12.64 -1.15
N ASN A 38 -9.12 13.19 -0.46
CA ASN A 38 -10.26 12.40 0.00
C ASN A 38 -11.05 11.87 -1.22
N ALA A 39 -11.46 10.60 -1.17
CA ALA A 39 -12.27 9.97 -2.19
C ALA A 39 -13.37 9.11 -1.56
N ASP A 40 -14.49 8.99 -2.27
CA ASP A 40 -15.50 7.97 -2.02
C ASP A 40 -15.95 7.42 -3.37
N THR A 41 -15.05 6.69 -4.01
CA THR A 41 -15.23 6.20 -5.39
C THR A 41 -14.94 4.72 -5.48
N GLU A 42 -15.44 4.08 -6.54
CA GLU A 42 -14.91 2.78 -6.93
C GLU A 42 -13.46 2.93 -7.42
N ALA A 43 -12.72 1.82 -7.42
CA ALA A 43 -11.42 1.78 -8.05
C ALA A 43 -11.54 2.10 -9.54
N LEU A 44 -10.52 2.75 -10.10
CA LEU A 44 -10.47 3.13 -11.51
C LEU A 44 -9.24 2.49 -12.15
N PRO A 45 -9.22 2.29 -13.48
CA PRO A 45 -8.01 1.85 -14.16
C PRO A 45 -6.82 2.75 -13.81
N ILE A 46 -5.64 2.17 -13.57
CA ILE A 46 -4.45 2.93 -13.18
C ILE A 46 -4.02 3.96 -14.23
N ILE A 47 -4.33 3.68 -15.50
CA ILE A 47 -4.11 4.55 -16.65
C ILE A 47 -5.23 5.58 -16.87
N THR A 48 -6.13 5.75 -15.90
CA THR A 48 -7.13 6.82 -15.95
C THR A 48 -6.44 8.18 -15.96
N ASP A 49 -6.85 9.05 -16.88
CA ASP A 49 -6.30 10.40 -17.08
C ASP A 49 -4.79 10.42 -17.42
N VAL A 50 -4.28 9.34 -18.03
CA VAL A 50 -2.91 9.24 -18.54
C VAL A 50 -2.91 9.43 -20.06
N GLU A 51 -1.98 10.24 -20.58
CA GLU A 51 -1.77 10.37 -22.02
C GLU A 51 -1.12 9.10 -22.60
N ASP A 52 -1.48 8.71 -23.83
CA ASP A 52 -1.02 7.44 -24.44
C ASP A 52 0.51 7.27 -24.42
N GLU A 53 1.28 8.36 -24.52
CA GLU A 53 2.74 8.33 -24.49
C GLU A 53 3.35 8.04 -23.11
N ASP A 54 2.59 8.26 -22.02
CA ASP A 54 3.04 8.06 -20.65
C ASP A 54 2.60 6.72 -20.06
N VAL A 55 1.69 6.00 -20.72
CA VAL A 55 1.13 4.72 -20.23
C VAL A 55 2.22 3.71 -19.90
N GLU A 56 3.19 3.50 -20.80
CA GLU A 56 4.29 2.54 -20.58
C GLU A 56 5.12 2.91 -19.34
N ASN A 57 5.36 4.20 -19.11
CA ASN A 57 6.12 4.68 -17.97
C ASN A 57 5.36 4.47 -16.64
N VAL A 58 4.06 4.76 -16.63
CA VAL A 58 3.20 4.51 -15.45
C VAL A 58 3.18 3.01 -15.12
N ILE A 59 2.92 2.16 -16.11
CA ILE A 59 2.80 0.71 -15.91
C ILE A 59 4.14 0.10 -15.46
N SER A 60 5.24 0.42 -16.14
CA SER A 60 6.56 -0.10 -15.76
C SER A 60 7.00 0.38 -14.37
N THR A 61 6.68 1.62 -13.99
CA THR A 61 6.93 2.11 -12.63
C THR A 61 6.08 1.38 -11.62
N PHE A 62 4.79 1.19 -11.90
CA PHE A 62 3.86 0.49 -11.00
C PHE A 62 4.23 -0.98 -10.82
N GLU A 63 4.53 -1.70 -11.89
CA GLU A 63 5.02 -3.08 -11.85
C GLU A 63 6.32 -3.17 -11.04
N ARG A 64 7.22 -2.20 -11.18
CA ARG A 64 8.46 -2.18 -10.41
C ARG A 64 8.23 -1.99 -8.91
N ILE A 65 7.24 -1.23 -8.45
CA ILE A 65 7.05 -0.98 -7.00
C ILE A 65 5.96 -1.84 -6.37
N CYS A 66 4.95 -2.23 -7.14
CA CYS A 66 3.76 -2.97 -6.74
C CYS A 66 3.50 -4.17 -7.68
N PRO A 67 4.45 -5.09 -7.89
CA PRO A 67 4.35 -6.15 -8.90
C PRO A 67 3.14 -7.07 -8.73
N THR A 68 2.72 -7.30 -7.49
CA THR A 68 1.56 -8.13 -7.14
C THR A 68 0.21 -7.53 -7.53
N PHE A 69 0.17 -6.28 -8.01
CA PHE A 69 -1.05 -5.64 -8.53
C PHE A 69 -1.20 -5.79 -10.05
N VAL A 70 -0.16 -6.25 -10.75
CA VAL A 70 -0.19 -6.42 -12.22
C VAL A 70 -0.35 -7.89 -12.62
N ILE A 71 -0.52 -8.78 -11.65
CA ILE A 71 -0.75 -10.22 -11.82
C ILE A 71 -2.07 -10.61 -11.15
N ASP A 72 -2.79 -11.56 -11.74
CA ASP A 72 -3.98 -12.16 -11.16
C ASP A 72 -3.64 -13.28 -10.15
N ASP A 73 -4.67 -13.86 -9.53
CA ASP A 73 -4.51 -14.95 -8.55
C ASP A 73 -3.92 -16.25 -9.15
N GLU A 74 -3.87 -16.33 -10.49
CA GLU A 74 -3.33 -17.45 -11.25
C GLU A 74 -1.88 -17.18 -11.71
N GLY A 75 -1.35 -15.98 -11.43
CA GLY A 75 -0.01 -15.55 -11.80
C GLY A 75 0.11 -15.01 -13.22
N ASN A 76 -1.01 -14.73 -13.92
CA ASN A 76 -0.97 -14.14 -15.25
C ASN A 76 -0.96 -12.61 -15.17
N ARG A 77 -0.24 -11.98 -16.10
CA ARG A 77 -0.24 -10.52 -16.23
C ARG A 77 -1.63 -10.01 -16.62
N ILE A 78 -2.14 -9.04 -15.87
CA ILE A 78 -3.41 -8.36 -16.12
C ILE A 78 -3.23 -7.38 -17.30
N PRO A 79 -4.22 -7.25 -18.22
CA PRO A 79 -4.22 -6.20 -19.23
C PRO A 79 -4.15 -4.80 -18.60
N ASP A 80 -3.37 -3.88 -19.18
CA ASP A 80 -3.08 -2.57 -18.56
C ASP A 80 -4.36 -1.74 -18.28
N ASP A 81 -5.38 -1.87 -19.11
CA ASP A 81 -6.69 -1.24 -18.98
C ASP A 81 -7.63 -1.92 -17.97
N GLU A 82 -7.26 -3.11 -17.49
CA GLU A 82 -7.99 -3.89 -16.47
C GLU A 82 -7.30 -3.85 -15.09
N ILE A 83 -6.21 -3.08 -14.93
CA ILE A 83 -5.56 -2.85 -13.63
C ILE A 83 -6.31 -1.75 -12.88
N TYR A 84 -7.28 -2.14 -12.05
CA TYR A 84 -8.05 -1.21 -11.20
C TYR A 84 -7.33 -0.91 -9.88
N THR A 85 -7.25 0.36 -9.52
CA THR A 85 -6.59 0.81 -8.29
C THR A 85 -7.30 1.99 -7.62
N CYS A 86 -7.04 2.18 -6.33
CA CYS A 86 -7.42 3.39 -5.60
C CYS A 86 -6.37 4.52 -5.68
N CYS A 87 -5.20 4.29 -6.28
CA CYS A 87 -4.19 5.31 -6.49
C CYS A 87 -4.20 5.85 -7.94
N SER A 88 -3.90 7.12 -8.14
CA SER A 88 -3.70 7.68 -9.48
C SER A 88 -2.31 7.39 -10.03
N SER A 89 -2.13 7.55 -11.35
CA SER A 89 -0.83 7.48 -12.01
C SER A 89 0.20 8.43 -11.40
N GLN A 90 -0.20 9.66 -11.06
CA GLN A 90 0.68 10.61 -10.37
C GLN A 90 1.15 10.08 -9.00
N GLN A 91 0.26 9.47 -8.22
CA GLN A 91 0.62 8.87 -6.94
C GLN A 91 1.62 7.72 -7.09
N VAL A 92 1.58 6.97 -8.20
CA VAL A 92 2.56 5.90 -8.47
C VAL A 92 3.98 6.47 -8.50
N PHE A 93 4.19 7.60 -9.17
CA PHE A 93 5.50 8.25 -9.23
C PHE A 93 5.94 8.78 -7.87
N SER A 94 5.05 9.44 -7.13
CA SER A 94 5.36 9.95 -5.78
C SER A 94 5.66 8.81 -4.79
N MET A 95 4.95 7.69 -4.88
CA MET A 95 5.24 6.49 -4.08
C MET A 95 6.60 5.91 -4.46
N ALA A 96 6.91 5.76 -5.75
CA ALA A 96 8.21 5.30 -6.21
C ALA A 96 9.36 6.17 -5.69
N GLU A 97 9.19 7.49 -5.70
CA GLU A 97 10.16 8.43 -5.12
C GLU A 97 10.31 8.21 -3.62
N SER A 98 9.20 8.14 -2.88
CA SER A 98 9.19 7.94 -1.42
C SER A 98 9.86 6.62 -0.97
N LEU A 99 9.77 5.58 -1.81
CA LEU A 99 10.35 4.27 -1.55
C LEU A 99 11.86 4.21 -1.84
N THR A 100 12.42 5.18 -2.57
CA THR A 100 13.83 5.14 -3.02
C THR A 100 14.80 5.05 -1.84
N LEU A 101 14.57 5.80 -0.77
CA LEU A 101 15.44 5.72 0.41
C LEU A 101 15.30 4.37 1.12
N ALA A 102 14.08 3.86 1.26
CA ALA A 102 13.84 2.55 1.86
C ALA A 102 14.49 1.43 1.03
N GLU A 103 14.41 1.51 -0.30
CA GLU A 103 15.09 0.58 -1.22
C GLU A 103 16.61 0.61 -1.02
N SER A 104 17.22 1.78 -0.83
CA SER A 104 18.65 1.89 -0.58
C SER A 104 19.11 1.25 0.74
N ILE A 105 18.21 1.12 1.71
CA ILE A 105 18.47 0.57 3.04
C ILE A 105 18.14 -0.93 3.09
N LEU A 106 17.02 -1.34 2.50
CA LEU A 106 16.46 -2.70 2.58
C LEU A 106 16.82 -3.57 1.37
N GLY A 107 17.20 -2.97 0.24
CA GLY A 107 17.31 -3.64 -1.06
C GLY A 107 18.42 -4.69 -1.20
N ARG A 108 19.26 -4.91 -0.18
CA ARG A 108 20.16 -6.08 -0.14
C ARG A 108 19.39 -7.40 -0.03
N CYS A 109 18.22 -7.37 0.60
CA CYS A 109 17.26 -8.46 0.58
C CYS A 109 16.02 -7.99 -0.17
N PRO A 110 15.87 -8.31 -1.48
CA PRO A 110 14.72 -7.87 -2.26
C PRO A 110 13.39 -8.27 -1.61
N THR A 111 13.27 -9.49 -1.08
CA THR A 111 12.05 -9.95 -0.38
C THR A 111 11.65 -9.03 0.78
N CYS A 112 12.62 -8.61 1.61
CA CYS A 112 12.36 -7.63 2.68
C CYS A 112 11.82 -6.31 2.13
N PHE A 113 12.48 -5.75 1.11
CA PHE A 113 12.03 -4.52 0.48
C PHE A 113 10.64 -4.67 -0.15
N ARG A 114 10.35 -5.80 -0.81
CA ARG A 114 9.03 -6.09 -1.39
C ARG A 114 7.94 -6.14 -0.34
N ASN A 115 8.15 -6.82 0.78
CA ASN A 115 7.20 -6.84 1.89
C ASN A 115 6.97 -5.42 2.43
N PHE A 116 8.03 -4.63 2.60
CA PHE A 116 7.92 -3.22 3.03
C PHE A 116 7.18 -2.33 2.01
N ALA A 117 7.43 -2.52 0.71
CA ALA A 117 6.73 -1.78 -0.34
C ALA A 117 5.26 -2.22 -0.45
N ARG A 118 4.97 -3.51 -0.23
CA ARG A 118 3.63 -4.09 -0.32
C ARG A 118 2.63 -3.38 0.58
N GLN A 119 2.99 -3.04 1.82
CA GLN A 119 2.08 -2.29 2.70
C GLN A 119 1.81 -0.87 2.21
N ILE A 120 2.79 -0.19 1.59
CA ILE A 120 2.56 1.11 0.96
C ILE A 120 1.64 0.98 -0.26
N CYS A 121 1.86 -0.04 -1.10
CA CYS A 121 1.02 -0.33 -2.26
C CYS A 121 -0.42 -0.65 -1.85
N GLU A 122 -0.60 -1.53 -0.87
CA GLU A 122 -1.93 -1.93 -0.37
C GLU A 122 -2.67 -0.77 0.28
N MET A 123 -1.99 0.04 1.11
CA MET A 123 -2.59 1.23 1.71
C MET A 123 -3.13 2.21 0.67
N ASN A 124 -2.39 2.43 -0.43
CA ASN A 124 -2.70 3.48 -1.39
C ASN A 124 -3.53 2.99 -2.61
N CYS A 125 -3.32 1.76 -3.06
CA CYS A 125 -3.82 1.29 -4.35
C CYS A 125 -4.84 0.15 -4.28
N ALA A 126 -4.97 -0.55 -3.16
CA ALA A 126 -5.92 -1.66 -3.03
C ALA A 126 -7.34 -1.24 -3.38
N THR A 127 -8.03 -2.04 -4.20
CA THR A 127 -9.40 -1.74 -4.62
C THR A 127 -10.41 -1.80 -3.48
N ASP A 128 -10.07 -2.50 -2.40
CA ASP A 128 -10.88 -2.66 -1.19
C ASP A 128 -10.41 -1.77 -0.02
N GLN A 129 -9.74 -0.65 -0.32
CA GLN A 129 -9.11 0.26 0.65
C GLN A 129 -9.97 0.57 1.88
N SER A 130 -11.26 0.89 1.71
CA SER A 130 -12.19 1.24 2.81
C SER A 130 -12.36 0.14 3.87
N ARG A 131 -11.98 -1.10 3.56
CA ARG A 131 -12.07 -2.23 4.49
C ARG A 131 -11.08 -2.09 5.64
N PHE A 132 -9.86 -1.63 5.33
CA PHE A 132 -8.75 -1.60 6.27
C PHE A 132 -8.07 -0.24 6.43
N VAL A 133 -8.46 0.76 5.63
CA VAL A 133 -8.01 2.15 5.75
C VAL A 133 -9.17 3.05 6.17
N GLU A 134 -8.92 3.90 7.15
CA GLU A 134 -9.80 4.99 7.56
C GLU A 134 -9.02 6.30 7.52
N VAL A 135 -9.63 7.36 7.00
CA VAL A 135 -8.95 8.66 6.80
C VAL A 135 -9.58 9.74 7.66
N LYS A 136 -8.75 10.65 8.17
CA LYS A 136 -9.19 11.94 8.72
C LYS A 136 -8.82 13.03 7.74
N THR A 137 -9.82 13.83 7.38
CA THR A 137 -9.69 14.87 6.37
C THR A 137 -9.65 16.25 6.99
N GLU A 138 -9.01 17.17 6.29
CA GLU A 138 -9.01 18.60 6.59
C GLU A 138 -9.37 19.40 5.33
N GLU A 139 -9.84 20.63 5.52
CA GLU A 139 -10.09 21.57 4.43
C GLU A 139 -8.82 22.40 4.16
N GLY A 140 -8.29 22.29 2.95
CA GLY A 140 -7.15 23.04 2.45
C GLY A 140 -7.53 24.38 1.82
N ALA A 141 -6.59 24.94 1.06
CA ALA A 141 -6.87 26.12 0.24
C ALA A 141 -7.96 25.81 -0.81
N ASP A 142 -8.72 26.84 -1.21
CA ASP A 142 -9.75 26.74 -2.25
C ASP A 142 -10.85 25.67 -2.00
N ASN A 143 -11.10 25.34 -0.72
CA ASN A 143 -12.04 24.30 -0.27
C ASN A 143 -11.68 22.87 -0.76
N GLN A 144 -10.41 22.62 -1.13
CA GLN A 144 -9.95 21.27 -1.45
C GLN A 144 -9.87 20.44 -0.17
N VAL A 145 -10.54 19.29 -0.12
CA VAL A 145 -10.50 18.38 1.03
C VAL A 145 -9.36 17.37 0.84
N TYR A 146 -8.39 17.37 1.74
CA TYR A 146 -7.25 16.45 1.72
C TYR A 146 -7.24 15.53 2.95
N VAL A 147 -6.55 14.41 2.84
CA VAL A 147 -6.34 13.45 3.94
C VAL A 147 -5.11 13.89 4.75
N ASN A 148 -5.32 14.22 6.02
CA ASN A 148 -4.23 14.62 6.92
C ASN A 148 -3.68 13.47 7.76
N GLU A 149 -4.53 12.48 8.08
CA GLU A 149 -4.16 11.31 8.88
C GLU A 149 -4.83 10.04 8.33
N ILE A 150 -4.09 8.95 8.34
CA ILE A 150 -4.52 7.63 7.87
C ILE A 150 -4.43 6.65 9.04
N ASN A 151 -5.51 5.96 9.35
CA ASN A 151 -5.51 4.79 10.23
C ASN A 151 -5.52 3.55 9.35
N TYR A 152 -4.46 2.75 9.42
CA TYR A 152 -4.27 1.59 8.57
C TYR A 152 -4.18 0.31 9.41
N ARG A 153 -5.20 -0.55 9.28
CA ARG A 153 -5.27 -1.84 9.96
C ARG A 153 -4.53 -2.91 9.17
N LEU A 154 -3.52 -3.50 9.80
CA LEU A 154 -2.69 -4.57 9.27
C LEU A 154 -2.89 -5.84 10.09
N HIS A 155 -2.96 -6.99 9.42
CA HIS A 155 -2.98 -8.27 10.11
C HIS A 155 -1.64 -8.51 10.83
N GLU A 156 -1.69 -9.11 12.02
CA GLU A 156 -0.50 -9.36 12.84
C GLU A 156 0.55 -10.20 12.11
N ASP A 157 0.11 -11.24 11.38
CA ASP A 157 1.00 -12.09 10.59
C ASP A 157 1.81 -11.28 9.57
N PHE A 158 1.15 -10.41 8.80
CA PHE A 158 1.82 -9.58 7.80
C PHE A 158 2.83 -8.62 8.43
N MET A 159 2.44 -7.94 9.53
CA MET A 159 3.30 -6.96 10.19
C MET A 159 4.54 -7.62 10.81
N LEU A 160 4.35 -8.76 11.48
CA LEU A 160 5.43 -9.53 12.10
C LEU A 160 6.31 -10.23 11.06
N GLY A 161 5.71 -10.80 10.01
CA GLY A 161 6.42 -11.47 8.92
C GLY A 161 7.26 -10.49 8.11
N THR A 162 6.71 -9.33 7.76
CA THR A 162 7.45 -8.23 7.10
C THR A 162 8.64 -7.77 7.95
N HIS A 163 8.44 -7.56 9.26
CA HIS A 163 9.54 -7.21 10.19
C HIS A 163 10.60 -8.30 10.26
N SER A 164 10.19 -9.56 10.43
CA SER A 164 11.09 -10.71 10.48
C SER A 164 11.88 -10.91 9.19
N SER A 165 11.29 -10.62 8.03
CA SER A 165 11.98 -10.72 6.73
C SER A 165 13.12 -9.71 6.59
N CYS A 166 13.14 -8.68 7.42
CA CYS A 166 14.06 -7.55 7.36
C CYS A 166 15.03 -7.44 8.55
N SER A 167 14.86 -8.25 9.60
CA SER A 167 15.53 -8.03 10.89
C SER A 167 17.04 -8.17 10.84
N ASP A 168 17.55 -9.02 9.96
CA ASP A 168 18.98 -9.33 9.83
C ASP A 168 19.66 -8.61 8.65
N VAL A 169 18.92 -7.83 7.85
CA VAL A 169 19.47 -7.09 6.70
C VAL A 169 20.49 -6.07 7.19
N ILE A 170 21.70 -6.10 6.63
CA ILE A 170 22.81 -5.20 7.03
C ILE A 170 23.02 -4.11 5.99
N VAL A 171 23.15 -2.86 6.41
CA VAL A 171 23.57 -1.74 5.54
C VAL A 171 25.11 -1.72 5.47
N PRO A 172 25.75 -2.09 4.34
CA PRO A 172 27.21 -2.26 4.28
C PRO A 172 28.01 -1.01 4.62
N GLN A 173 27.48 0.16 4.26
CA GLN A 173 28.15 1.46 4.41
C GLN A 173 28.36 1.81 5.89
N THR A 174 27.46 1.38 6.77
CA THR A 174 27.50 1.64 8.21
C THR A 174 27.85 0.40 9.02
N GLY A 175 27.67 -0.81 8.47
CA GLY A 175 27.80 -2.08 9.18
C GLY A 175 26.69 -2.32 10.22
N THR A 176 25.59 -1.57 10.15
CA THR A 176 24.46 -1.67 11.08
C THR A 176 23.28 -2.38 10.44
N TYR A 177 22.39 -2.96 11.26
CA TYR A 177 21.13 -3.51 10.78
C TYR A 177 20.23 -2.41 10.21
N ALA A 178 19.57 -2.71 9.09
CA ALA A 178 18.70 -1.80 8.36
C ALA A 178 17.57 -1.25 9.24
N LEU A 179 16.89 -2.14 10.00
CA LEU A 179 15.81 -1.73 10.89
C LEU A 179 16.27 -0.77 11.99
N THR A 180 17.53 -0.83 12.44
CA THR A 180 18.05 0.14 13.42
C THR A 180 18.03 1.57 12.87
N MET A 181 18.23 1.75 11.56
CA MET A 181 18.17 3.07 10.91
C MET A 181 16.74 3.55 10.67
N MET A 182 15.77 2.63 10.68
CA MET A 182 14.36 2.89 10.39
C MET A 182 13.46 2.81 11.63
N CYS A 183 14.01 2.79 12.85
CA CYS A 183 13.21 2.63 14.09
C CYS A 183 13.20 3.84 15.02
N GLY A 184 13.63 5.00 14.53
CA GLY A 184 13.72 6.22 15.33
C GLY A 184 14.54 6.04 16.61
N SER A 185 13.98 6.45 17.74
CA SER A 185 14.64 6.38 19.06
C SER A 185 14.29 5.13 19.87
N ALA A 186 13.65 4.11 19.26
CA ALA A 186 13.29 2.90 19.97
C ALA A 186 14.54 2.11 20.39
N VAL A 187 14.61 1.71 21.66
CA VAL A 187 15.75 0.92 22.21
C VAL A 187 15.78 -0.49 21.61
N ASN A 188 14.60 -1.08 21.44
CA ASN A 188 14.41 -2.34 20.73
C ASN A 188 13.48 -2.09 19.56
N CYS A 189 13.90 -2.47 18.36
CA CYS A 189 13.10 -2.28 17.16
C CYS A 189 12.12 -3.44 16.97
N THR A 190 10.97 -3.38 17.65
CA THR A 190 9.85 -4.30 17.38
C THR A 190 9.14 -3.93 16.07
N ALA A 191 8.28 -4.81 15.57
CA ALA A 191 7.47 -4.52 14.38
C ALA A 191 6.62 -3.25 14.58
N GLU A 192 5.93 -3.11 15.71
CA GLU A 192 5.14 -1.92 16.02
C GLU A 192 5.98 -0.66 16.09
N ALA A 193 7.18 -0.73 16.69
CA ALA A 193 8.08 0.41 16.77
C ALA A 193 8.56 0.86 15.38
N TRP A 194 8.89 -0.11 14.52
CA TRP A 194 9.32 0.15 13.14
C TRP A 194 8.20 0.78 12.32
N PHE A 195 7.03 0.14 12.26
CA PHE A 195 5.88 0.64 11.51
C PHE A 195 5.44 2.01 12.05
N SER A 196 5.34 2.17 13.37
CA SER A 196 5.00 3.46 13.98
C SER A 196 5.96 4.57 13.58
N PHE A 197 7.28 4.31 13.53
CA PHE A 197 8.24 5.32 13.08
C PHE A 197 8.05 5.67 11.61
N THR A 198 7.82 4.68 10.74
CA THR A 198 7.65 4.92 9.30
C THR A 198 6.39 5.75 8.98
N GLY A 199 5.37 5.69 9.84
CA GLY A 199 4.14 6.47 9.71
C GLY A 199 4.12 7.80 10.47
N ASP A 200 5.15 8.11 11.27
CA ASP A 200 5.17 9.31 12.13
C ASP A 200 5.82 10.50 11.43
N THR A 201 5.00 11.50 11.06
CA THR A 201 5.48 12.72 10.40
C THR A 201 6.34 13.63 11.27
N GLN A 202 6.29 13.49 12.59
CA GLN A 202 7.10 14.28 13.54
C GLN A 202 8.44 13.61 13.79
N ALA A 203 8.46 12.28 13.93
CA ALA A 203 9.68 11.51 14.15
C ALA A 203 10.46 11.23 12.86
N ASN A 204 9.76 11.11 11.73
CA ASN A 204 10.32 10.79 10.43
C ASN A 204 9.96 11.87 9.39
N PRO A 205 10.81 12.88 9.17
CA PRO A 205 10.49 14.03 8.31
C PRO A 205 10.19 13.70 6.85
N ILE A 206 10.66 12.55 6.37
CA ILE A 206 10.41 12.04 5.01
C ILE A 206 9.03 11.40 4.87
N THR A 207 8.33 11.14 5.97
CA THR A 207 6.94 10.66 5.92
C THR A 207 6.03 11.83 5.48
N PRO A 208 5.28 11.68 4.37
CA PRO A 208 4.50 12.78 3.80
C PRO A 208 3.20 13.06 4.57
N VAL A 209 2.56 12.02 5.10
CA VAL A 209 1.27 12.06 5.79
C VAL A 209 1.30 11.18 7.04
N GLN A 210 0.57 11.55 8.09
CA GLN A 210 0.55 10.75 9.32
C GLN A 210 -0.17 9.43 9.07
N VAL A 211 0.50 8.31 9.35
CA VAL A 211 -0.06 6.96 9.25
C VAL A 211 0.03 6.26 10.59
N ASN A 212 -1.12 5.89 11.14
CA ASN A 212 -1.21 5.08 12.34
C ASN A 212 -1.42 3.63 11.93
N PHE A 213 -0.36 2.84 12.01
CA PHE A 213 -0.41 1.40 11.78
C PHE A 213 -1.02 0.69 12.99
N ILE A 214 -2.11 -0.03 12.76
CA ILE A 214 -2.88 -0.72 13.80
C ILE A 214 -2.78 -2.21 13.55
N MET A 215 -2.03 -2.92 14.39
CA MET A 215 -1.95 -4.38 14.36
C MET A 215 -3.26 -5.00 14.90
N THR A 216 -3.80 -5.98 14.18
CA THR A 216 -5.01 -6.72 14.58
C THR A 216 -4.97 -8.16 14.05
N SER A 217 -5.76 -9.07 14.62
CA SER A 217 -5.93 -10.44 14.14
C SER A 217 -7.25 -10.66 13.38
N ASP A 218 -7.94 -9.57 13.02
CA ASP A 218 -9.20 -9.61 12.28
C ASP A 218 -8.98 -9.50 10.77
N ASN A 219 -9.13 -10.61 10.05
CA ASN A 219 -9.01 -10.64 8.58
C ASN A 219 -10.06 -9.79 7.87
N GLU A 220 -11.27 -9.66 8.42
CA GLU A 220 -12.36 -8.96 7.74
C GLU A 220 -12.05 -7.46 7.61
N THR A 221 -11.39 -6.87 8.61
CA THR A 221 -11.17 -5.41 8.68
C THR A 221 -9.71 -4.98 8.56
N SER A 222 -8.80 -5.91 8.21
CA SER A 222 -7.37 -5.64 8.03
C SER A 222 -6.83 -6.09 6.68
N MET A 223 -5.75 -5.46 6.24
CA MET A 223 -4.95 -5.96 5.13
C MET A 223 -4.19 -7.21 5.60
N HIS A 224 -4.46 -8.33 4.94
CA HIS A 224 -3.97 -9.67 5.27
C HIS A 224 -3.41 -10.38 4.02
N LYS A 225 -2.85 -9.61 3.08
CA LYS A 225 -2.10 -10.19 1.95
C LYS A 225 -0.89 -10.93 2.49
N GLU A 226 -0.42 -11.91 1.72
CA GLU A 226 0.78 -12.67 2.06
C GLU A 226 2.03 -11.79 1.98
N ASP A 227 2.88 -11.93 2.98
CA ASP A 227 4.29 -11.56 2.93
C ASP A 227 5.14 -12.83 2.72
N LEU A 228 6.29 -12.69 2.05
CA LEU A 228 7.20 -13.81 1.86
C LEU A 228 8.32 -13.81 2.90
N PRO A 229 8.67 -14.96 3.50
CA PRO A 229 9.84 -15.05 4.36
C PRO A 229 11.14 -14.85 3.54
N CYS A 230 12.23 -14.46 4.19
CA CYS A 230 13.49 -14.10 3.50
C CYS A 230 14.14 -15.22 2.68
N ASN A 231 13.78 -16.49 2.94
CA ASN A 231 14.23 -17.65 2.18
C ASN A 231 13.40 -17.93 0.92
N GLU A 232 12.36 -17.14 0.67
CA GLU A 232 11.52 -17.17 -0.53
C GLU A 232 11.73 -15.87 -1.33
N THR A 233 11.24 -15.84 -2.58
CA THR A 233 11.55 -14.77 -3.52
C THR A 233 10.35 -14.48 -4.42
N TYR A 234 10.04 -13.20 -4.57
CA TYR A 234 9.04 -12.73 -5.53
C TYR A 234 9.50 -13.00 -6.97
N GLU A 235 8.55 -13.19 -7.88
CA GLU A 235 8.88 -13.42 -9.29
C GLU A 235 9.71 -12.25 -9.86
N GLY A 236 10.79 -12.58 -10.58
CA GLY A 236 11.70 -11.60 -11.18
C GLY A 236 12.81 -11.08 -10.26
N ASP A 237 12.72 -11.30 -8.94
CA ASP A 237 13.74 -10.87 -7.98
C ASP A 237 14.82 -11.94 -7.76
N ILE A 238 15.93 -11.51 -7.15
CA ILE A 238 16.99 -12.40 -6.66
C ILE A 238 16.76 -12.75 -5.18
N PRO A 239 17.14 -13.96 -4.73
CA PRO A 239 16.97 -14.36 -3.34
C PRO A 239 17.87 -13.56 -2.40
N CYS A 240 17.46 -13.44 -1.13
CA CYS A 240 18.27 -12.85 -0.08
C CYS A 240 19.50 -13.71 0.21
N SER A 241 20.60 -13.06 0.58
CA SER A 241 21.84 -13.73 1.00
C SER A 241 21.67 -14.28 2.41
N CYS A 242 22.35 -15.37 2.79
CA CYS A 242 22.32 -15.84 4.18
C CYS A 242 22.98 -14.88 5.20
N MET A 243 23.58 -13.78 4.73
CA MET A 243 24.10 -12.71 5.57
C MET A 243 23.06 -11.62 5.85
N ASP A 244 21.92 -11.64 5.15
CA ASP A 244 20.85 -10.63 5.20
C ASP A 244 19.49 -11.27 5.44
#